data_AF-A0A820W3F1-F1
#
_entry.id   AF-A0A820W3F1-F1
#
_cell.length_a   1.000
_cell.length_b   1.000
_cell.length_c   1.000
_cell.angle_alpha   90.00
_cell.angle_beta   90.00
_cell.angle_gamma   90.00
#
_symmetry.space_group_name_H-M   'P 1'
#
loop_
_entity.id
_entity.type
_entity.pdbx_description
1 polymer ?
#
loop_
_entity_poly.entity_id
_entity_poly.type
_entity_poly.pdbx_seq_one_letter_code
_entity_poly.pdbx_strand_id
1 'polypeptide(L)'
;TPYVRVNPERIKGIVLTNKFDSSPGFKKPDDASFKIASHILDFVLHEVEYGRIPKKLLPFQSGVGNVANAVLACIAQDNRFKLIEMYTEVIQDSIFDLLDSDKLRFASTTALTFSSEGQKRFFNQLMDLKSKFILRPMEISNNPEVIRRIGLITMNTALEADIYGNVNSTHVLGSAMMNGVGGSGDFTRNAYVSMFMAPSIAKGGKISAFVPMVSHVDHNEHSVQIMVSEQGLADLRAKTPKQRAKLIIDKCAHPMYKDLLKEYFQHAERVTFGHHTPHDLKQALSWHIRLQETGSMHPDHQTTSKDTEQAARKIDQTAATKK
;
A
#
# COMPACT_ATOMS: atom_id res chain seq x y z
N THR A 1 -18.17 -23.18 -8.47
CA THR A 1 -18.40 -24.50 -7.83
C THR A 1 -17.68 -24.52 -6.50
N PRO A 2 -18.08 -25.33 -5.51
CA PRO A 2 -17.37 -25.44 -4.23
C PRO A 2 -16.12 -26.34 -4.30
N TYR A 3 -15.71 -26.76 -5.50
CA TYR A 3 -14.57 -27.65 -5.74
C TYR A 3 -13.95 -27.37 -7.11
N VAL A 4 -12.67 -27.76 -7.26
CA VAL A 4 -11.96 -27.80 -8.54
C VAL A 4 -12.20 -29.15 -9.21
N ARG A 5 -12.56 -29.15 -10.50
CA ARG A 5 -12.77 -30.39 -11.27
C ARG A 5 -11.44 -30.91 -11.79
N VAL A 6 -11.17 -32.19 -11.60
CA VAL A 6 -9.98 -32.88 -12.09
C VAL A 6 -10.34 -34.25 -12.65
N ASN A 7 -9.60 -34.74 -13.64
CA ASN A 7 -9.69 -36.15 -14.06
C ASN A 7 -9.00 -37.03 -12.99
N PRO A 8 -9.71 -37.95 -12.31
CA PRO A 8 -9.12 -38.82 -11.28
C PRO A 8 -7.93 -39.65 -11.76
N GLU A 9 -7.89 -40.05 -13.04
CA GLU A 9 -6.78 -40.84 -13.62
C GLU A 9 -5.44 -40.07 -13.65
N ARG A 10 -5.50 -38.74 -13.54
CA ARG A 10 -4.31 -37.88 -13.44
C ARG A 10 -3.74 -37.81 -12.03
N ILE A 11 -4.46 -38.29 -11.01
CA ILE A 11 -4.01 -38.27 -9.61
C ILE A 11 -3.07 -39.46 -9.39
N LYS A 12 -1.78 -39.18 -9.20
CA LYS A 12 -0.75 -40.21 -8.97
C LYS A 12 -0.66 -40.69 -7.51
N GLY A 13 -1.20 -39.92 -6.58
CA GLY A 13 -1.23 -40.25 -5.16
C GLY A 13 -1.88 -39.15 -4.33
N ILE A 14 -2.29 -39.50 -3.11
CA ILE A 14 -2.86 -38.57 -2.11
C ILE A 14 -1.95 -38.61 -0.89
N VAL A 15 -1.40 -37.47 -0.50
CA VAL A 15 -0.56 -37.33 0.70
C VAL A 15 -1.41 -36.75 1.82
N LEU A 16 -1.59 -37.52 2.90
CA LEU A 16 -2.29 -37.06 4.09
C LEU A 16 -1.38 -36.18 4.93
N THR A 17 -1.85 -34.98 5.29
CA THR A 17 -1.10 -34.01 6.09
C THR A 17 -1.98 -33.46 7.21
N ASN A 18 -1.36 -33.00 8.30
CA ASN A 18 -2.03 -32.31 9.39
C ASN A 18 -1.14 -31.16 9.86
N LYS A 19 -1.02 -30.13 9.02
CA LYS A 19 -0.16 -28.97 9.23
C LYS A 19 -0.95 -27.71 8.95
N PHE A 20 -0.96 -26.78 9.91
CA PHE A 20 -1.52 -25.45 9.73
C PHE A 20 -0.62 -24.56 8.87
N ASP A 21 -1.22 -23.57 8.23
CA ASP A 21 -0.49 -22.55 7.51
C ASP A 21 0.36 -21.71 8.48
N SER A 22 1.53 -21.27 8.01
CA SER A 22 2.39 -20.36 8.75
C SER A 22 2.31 -18.99 8.13
N SER A 23 1.79 -18.02 8.88
CA SER A 23 1.86 -16.60 8.55
C SER A 23 2.50 -15.84 9.70
N PRO A 24 3.45 -14.92 9.44
CA PRO A 24 3.91 -14.01 10.47
C PRO A 24 2.72 -13.22 11.04
N GLY A 25 2.73 -12.99 12.35
CA GLY A 25 1.76 -12.11 12.99
C GLY A 25 1.91 -10.68 12.50
N PHE A 26 0.80 -9.95 12.46
CA PHE A 26 0.81 -8.55 12.07
C PHE A 26 1.16 -7.67 13.27
N LYS A 27 1.90 -6.59 13.02
CA LYS A 27 2.15 -5.59 14.06
C LYS A 27 0.86 -4.79 14.26
N LYS A 28 0.62 -4.38 15.51
CA LYS A 28 -0.44 -3.41 15.80
C LYS A 28 -0.18 -2.12 15.01
N PRO A 29 -1.22 -1.47 14.47
CA PRO A 29 -1.10 -0.14 13.88
C PRO A 29 -0.37 0.83 14.81
N ASP A 30 0.53 1.63 14.24
CA ASP A 30 1.18 2.75 14.92
C ASP A 30 0.44 4.07 14.66
N ASP A 31 0.85 5.14 15.35
CA ASP A 31 0.22 6.47 15.22
C ASP A 31 0.20 7.00 13.78
N ALA A 32 1.25 6.71 13.01
CA ALA A 32 1.32 7.09 11.60
C ALA A 32 0.24 6.36 10.79
N SER A 33 0.09 5.05 11.02
CA SER A 33 -0.95 4.23 10.38
C SER A 33 -2.36 4.71 10.74
N PHE A 34 -2.61 5.11 11.98
CA PHE A 34 -3.89 5.69 12.42
C PHE A 34 -4.19 7.03 11.74
N LYS A 35 -3.21 7.93 11.62
CA LYS A 35 -3.39 9.21 10.91
C LYS A 35 -3.68 9.00 9.43
N ILE A 36 -2.94 8.11 8.78
CA ILE A 36 -3.19 7.72 7.38
C ILE A 36 -4.63 7.22 7.23
N ALA A 37 -5.06 6.30 8.11
CA ALA A 37 -6.42 5.79 8.09
C ALA A 37 -7.46 6.90 8.28
N SER A 38 -7.27 7.81 9.24
CA SER A 38 -8.18 8.95 9.45
C SER A 38 -8.33 9.79 8.18
N HIS A 39 -7.23 10.13 7.51
CA HIS A 39 -7.29 10.92 6.26
C HIS A 39 -8.06 10.22 5.15
N ILE A 40 -7.88 8.90 5.01
CA ILE A 40 -8.63 8.08 4.04
C ILE A 40 -10.12 8.09 4.37
N LEU A 41 -10.49 7.85 5.63
CA LEU A 41 -11.89 7.78 6.04
C LEU A 41 -12.60 9.13 5.88
N ASP A 42 -11.94 10.23 6.27
CA ASP A 42 -12.48 11.58 6.09
C ASP A 42 -12.67 11.92 4.61
N PHE A 43 -11.71 11.53 3.74
CA PHE A 43 -11.87 11.67 2.30
C PHE A 43 -13.06 10.88 1.76
N VAL A 44 -13.21 9.60 2.13
CA VAL A 44 -14.32 8.78 1.64
C VAL A 44 -15.67 9.38 2.07
N LEU A 45 -15.80 9.81 3.32
CA LEU A 45 -17.03 10.45 3.80
C LEU A 45 -17.31 11.78 3.11
N HIS A 46 -16.27 12.59 2.85
CA HIS A 46 -16.40 13.80 2.06
C HIS A 46 -16.90 13.51 0.64
N GLU A 47 -16.36 12.49 -0.03
CA GLU A 47 -16.84 12.09 -1.36
C GLU A 47 -18.30 11.59 -1.33
N VAL A 48 -18.73 10.94 -0.24
CA VAL A 48 -20.12 10.54 -0.04
C VAL A 48 -21.04 11.74 0.16
N GLU A 49 -20.65 12.70 0.99
CA GLU A 49 -21.40 13.92 1.25
C GLU A 49 -21.69 14.70 -0.04
N TYR A 50 -20.70 14.78 -0.92
CA TYR A 50 -20.81 15.45 -2.22
C TYR A 50 -21.38 14.56 -3.34
N GLY A 51 -21.85 13.34 -3.02
CA GLY A 51 -22.50 12.45 -3.97
C GLY A 51 -21.58 11.85 -5.04
N ARG A 52 -20.26 11.94 -4.88
CA ARG A 52 -19.27 11.31 -5.78
C ARG A 52 -19.05 9.84 -5.45
N ILE A 53 -19.22 9.46 -4.18
CA ILE A 53 -19.34 8.06 -3.75
C ILE A 53 -20.78 7.81 -3.28
N PRO A 54 -21.43 6.68 -3.65
CA PRO A 54 -22.77 6.37 -3.17
C PRO A 54 -22.85 6.28 -1.65
N LYS A 55 -24.00 6.67 -1.05
CA LYS A 55 -24.24 6.57 0.41
C LYS A 55 -24.07 5.16 1.00
N LYS A 56 -24.30 4.13 0.18
CA LYS A 56 -24.09 2.72 0.56
C LYS A 56 -22.61 2.28 0.51
N LEU A 57 -21.72 3.20 0.15
CA LEU A 57 -20.31 2.98 -0.17
C LEU A 57 -20.10 2.04 -1.36
N LEU A 58 -18.87 2.07 -1.86
CA LEU A 58 -18.36 1.09 -2.82
C LEU A 58 -17.56 0.03 -2.06
N PRO A 59 -17.39 -1.20 -2.60
CA PRO A 59 -16.58 -2.20 -1.93
C PRO A 59 -15.12 -1.77 -1.83
N PHE A 60 -14.49 -2.14 -0.72
CA PHE A 60 -13.09 -1.84 -0.45
C PHE A 60 -12.19 -2.99 -0.89
N GLN A 61 -11.09 -2.64 -1.54
CA GLN A 61 -9.90 -3.48 -1.62
C GLN A 61 -8.83 -2.91 -0.70
N SER A 62 -8.22 -3.79 0.09
CA SER A 62 -7.13 -3.42 1.00
C SER A 62 -5.94 -4.32 0.71
N GLY A 63 -4.78 -3.70 0.47
CA GLY A 63 -3.52 -4.42 0.32
C GLY A 63 -3.07 -5.08 1.61
N VAL A 64 -1.86 -5.64 1.60
CA VAL A 64 -1.24 -6.26 2.77
C VAL A 64 -0.41 -5.23 3.55
N GLY A 65 -0.43 -5.33 4.88
CA GLY A 65 0.51 -4.63 5.77
C GLY A 65 -0.15 -3.82 6.87
N ASN A 66 0.67 -3.22 7.73
CA ASN A 66 0.22 -2.52 8.94
C ASN A 66 -0.75 -1.37 8.63
N VAL A 67 -0.45 -0.56 7.61
CA VAL A 67 -1.28 0.61 7.25
C VAL A 67 -2.65 0.15 6.73
N ALA A 68 -2.68 -0.84 5.85
CA ALA A 68 -3.91 -1.44 5.35
C ALA A 68 -4.79 -2.01 6.48
N ASN A 69 -4.17 -2.74 7.43
CA ASN A 69 -4.86 -3.25 8.61
C ASN A 69 -5.39 -2.12 9.52
N ALA A 70 -4.66 -1.01 9.63
CA ALA A 70 -5.09 0.15 10.40
C ALA A 70 -6.36 0.79 9.82
N VAL A 71 -6.48 0.86 8.49
CA VAL A 71 -7.69 1.39 7.85
C VAL A 71 -8.92 0.57 8.24
N LEU A 72 -8.84 -0.76 8.14
CA LEU A 72 -9.96 -1.64 8.49
C LEU A 72 -10.31 -1.56 9.99
N ALA A 73 -9.31 -1.50 10.86
CA ALA A 73 -9.51 -1.29 12.30
C ALA A 73 -10.17 0.07 12.60
N CYS A 74 -9.81 1.13 11.88
CA CYS A 74 -10.45 2.43 12.04
C CYS A 74 -11.91 2.41 11.56
N ILE A 75 -12.21 1.74 10.44
CA ILE A 75 -13.60 1.56 9.98
C ILE A 75 -14.42 0.82 11.05
N ALA A 76 -13.86 -0.23 11.64
CA ALA A 76 -14.50 -0.99 12.72
C ALA A 76 -14.92 -0.09 13.90
N GLN A 77 -14.10 0.92 14.22
CA GLN A 77 -14.33 1.82 15.36
C GLN A 77 -15.10 3.11 15.01
N ASP A 78 -15.14 3.51 13.73
CA ASP A 78 -15.75 4.78 13.31
C ASP A 78 -17.26 4.64 13.10
N ASN A 79 -18.06 5.28 13.97
CA ASN A 79 -19.53 5.24 13.92
C ASN A 79 -20.14 5.94 12.69
N ARG A 80 -19.35 6.72 11.94
CA ARG A 80 -19.78 7.31 10.66
C ARG A 80 -19.89 6.25 9.58
N PHE A 81 -19.16 5.14 9.72
CA PHE A 81 -19.23 3.97 8.86
C PHE A 81 -20.21 2.93 9.42
N LYS A 82 -21.05 2.40 8.53
CA LYS A 82 -21.97 1.29 8.84
C LYS A 82 -21.41 -0.02 8.27
N LEU A 83 -22.22 -0.76 7.54
CA LEU A 83 -21.83 -1.97 6.85
C LEU A 83 -21.00 -1.66 5.60
N ILE A 84 -19.83 -2.28 5.50
CA ILE A 84 -18.97 -2.26 4.32
C ILE A 84 -18.93 -3.63 3.64
N GLU A 85 -18.49 -3.61 2.39
CA GLU A 85 -18.18 -4.81 1.62
C GLU A 85 -16.70 -4.80 1.26
N MET A 86 -16.14 -6.00 1.16
CA MET A 86 -14.78 -6.18 0.68
C MET A 86 -14.74 -7.00 -0.59
N TYR A 87 -13.90 -6.56 -1.52
CA TYR A 87 -13.52 -7.32 -2.70
C TYR A 87 -12.01 -7.13 -2.86
N THR A 88 -11.25 -8.10 -2.38
CA THR A 88 -9.80 -7.99 -2.22
C THR A 88 -9.08 -9.24 -2.71
N GLU A 89 -7.75 -9.22 -2.76
CA GLU A 89 -6.96 -10.42 -3.07
C GLU A 89 -6.77 -11.32 -1.86
N VAL A 90 -6.45 -10.71 -0.71
CA VAL A 90 -6.15 -11.41 0.54
C VAL A 90 -6.89 -10.74 1.70
N ILE A 91 -7.42 -11.57 2.60
CA ILE A 91 -8.00 -11.13 3.87
C ILE A 91 -7.05 -11.54 5.00
N GLN A 92 -6.84 -10.61 5.94
CA GLN A 92 -5.96 -10.75 7.09
C GLN A 92 -6.74 -10.55 8.39
N ASP A 93 -6.07 -10.68 9.54
CA ASP A 93 -6.68 -10.63 10.87
C ASP A 93 -7.55 -9.40 11.14
N SER A 94 -7.26 -8.25 10.52
CA SER A 94 -8.03 -7.01 10.65
C SER A 94 -9.50 -7.13 10.24
N ILE A 95 -9.87 -8.18 9.50
CA ILE A 95 -11.27 -8.50 9.19
C ILE A 95 -12.09 -8.82 10.44
N PHE A 96 -11.44 -9.35 11.48
CA PHE A 96 -12.12 -9.75 12.70
C PHE A 96 -12.64 -8.54 13.47
N ASP A 97 -11.95 -7.40 13.43
CA ASP A 97 -12.43 -6.16 14.03
C ASP A 97 -13.73 -5.68 13.36
N LEU A 98 -13.83 -5.84 12.04
CA LEU A 98 -15.04 -5.52 11.27
C LEU A 98 -16.19 -6.51 11.54
N LEU A 99 -15.86 -7.78 11.80
CA LEU A 99 -16.85 -8.79 12.20
C LEU A 99 -17.37 -8.50 13.62
N ASP A 100 -16.49 -8.20 14.57
CA ASP A 100 -16.84 -7.90 15.96
C ASP A 100 -17.67 -6.63 16.12
N SER A 101 -17.47 -5.67 15.22
CA SER A 101 -18.24 -4.42 15.18
C SER A 101 -19.51 -4.52 14.32
N ASP A 102 -19.85 -5.70 13.79
CA ASP A 102 -20.97 -5.92 12.86
C ASP A 102 -20.94 -5.01 11.61
N LYS A 103 -19.75 -4.55 11.22
CA LYS A 103 -19.53 -3.68 10.06
C LYS A 103 -19.13 -4.42 8.80
N LEU A 104 -18.86 -5.72 8.86
CA LEU A 104 -18.65 -6.52 7.65
C LEU A 104 -19.97 -7.14 7.14
N ARG A 105 -20.40 -6.69 5.95
CA ARG A 105 -21.51 -7.32 5.24
C ARG A 105 -21.07 -8.64 4.61
N PHE A 106 -20.03 -8.57 3.78
CA PHE A 106 -19.53 -9.67 2.98
C PHE A 106 -18.12 -9.37 2.47
N ALA A 107 -17.32 -10.42 2.27
CA ALA A 107 -15.99 -10.31 1.69
C ALA A 107 -15.74 -11.36 0.59
N SER A 108 -15.33 -10.88 -0.58
CA SER A 108 -14.84 -11.69 -1.69
C SER A 108 -13.32 -11.62 -1.75
N THR A 109 -12.64 -12.76 -1.77
CA THR A 109 -11.18 -12.83 -1.73
C THR A 109 -10.63 -14.02 -2.51
N THR A 110 -9.32 -14.04 -2.78
CA THR A 110 -8.63 -15.26 -3.24
C THR A 110 -8.18 -16.12 -2.07
N ALA A 111 -7.61 -15.49 -1.04
CA ALA A 111 -7.03 -16.20 0.09
C ALA A 111 -7.43 -15.59 1.44
N LEU A 112 -7.40 -16.44 2.46
CA LEU A 112 -7.43 -16.07 3.87
C LEU A 112 -6.04 -16.33 4.44
N THR A 113 -5.38 -15.30 4.97
CA THR A 113 -4.03 -15.41 5.52
C THR A 113 -4.03 -14.85 6.93
N PHE A 114 -4.31 -15.73 7.88
CA PHE A 114 -4.43 -15.38 9.29
C PHE A 114 -3.20 -15.76 10.10
N SER A 115 -2.93 -14.99 11.16
CA SER A 115 -1.99 -15.40 12.21
C SER A 115 -2.43 -16.70 12.89
N SER A 116 -1.58 -17.29 13.73
CA SER A 116 -1.95 -18.49 14.49
C SER A 116 -3.19 -18.27 15.37
N GLU A 117 -3.32 -17.11 15.99
CA GLU A 117 -4.49 -16.69 16.76
C GLU A 117 -5.72 -16.49 15.86
N GLY A 118 -5.54 -15.82 14.71
CA GLY A 118 -6.61 -15.60 13.74
C GLY A 118 -7.14 -16.91 13.13
N GLN A 119 -6.26 -17.89 12.86
CA GLN A 119 -6.65 -19.21 12.39
C GLN A 119 -7.50 -19.95 13.43
N LYS A 120 -7.06 -19.98 14.70
CA LYS A 120 -7.83 -20.58 15.80
C LYS A 120 -9.22 -19.94 15.89
N ARG A 121 -9.27 -18.62 15.83
CA ARG A 121 -10.52 -17.87 15.87
C ARG A 121 -11.43 -18.22 14.68
N PHE A 122 -10.89 -18.22 13.47
CA PHE A 122 -11.63 -18.57 12.25
C PHE A 122 -12.22 -19.99 12.32
N PHE A 123 -11.41 -20.99 12.68
CA PHE A 123 -11.87 -22.39 12.73
C PHE A 123 -12.88 -22.63 13.84
N ASN A 124 -12.74 -21.95 14.99
CA ASN A 124 -13.72 -22.03 16.08
C ASN A 124 -15.09 -21.43 15.72
N GLN A 125 -15.12 -20.49 14.77
CA GLN A 125 -16.34 -19.78 14.32
C GLN A 125 -16.72 -20.11 12.88
N LEU A 126 -16.17 -21.19 12.31
CA LEU A 126 -16.22 -21.46 10.88
C LEU A 126 -17.65 -21.48 10.32
N MET A 127 -18.58 -22.10 11.06
CA MET A 127 -19.97 -22.24 10.61
C MET A 127 -20.68 -20.90 10.48
N ASP A 128 -20.41 -19.98 11.40
CA ASP A 128 -21.00 -18.62 11.40
C ASP A 128 -20.35 -17.76 10.31
N LEU A 129 -19.03 -17.87 10.17
CA LEU A 129 -18.25 -17.09 9.22
C LEU A 129 -18.39 -17.56 7.78
N LYS A 130 -18.76 -18.83 7.52
CA LYS A 130 -18.86 -19.38 6.16
C LYS A 130 -19.76 -18.56 5.23
N SER A 131 -20.82 -17.96 5.76
CA SER A 131 -21.77 -17.13 4.99
C SER A 131 -21.23 -15.73 4.64
N LYS A 132 -20.18 -15.28 5.32
CA LYS A 132 -19.59 -13.93 5.18
C LYS A 132 -18.51 -13.86 4.10
N PHE A 133 -17.99 -15.00 3.65
CA PHE A 133 -16.83 -15.07 2.76
C PHE A 133 -17.13 -15.84 1.47
N ILE A 134 -16.52 -15.40 0.36
CA ILE A 134 -16.37 -16.21 -0.85
C ILE A 134 -14.92 -16.21 -1.30
N LEU A 135 -14.38 -17.41 -1.52
CA LEU A 135 -13.08 -17.61 -2.14
C LEU A 135 -13.24 -17.77 -3.64
N ARG A 136 -12.43 -17.03 -4.41
CA ARG A 136 -12.41 -17.04 -5.87
C ARG A 136 -11.00 -17.34 -6.37
N PRO A 137 -10.84 -17.89 -7.59
CA PRO A 137 -9.54 -17.87 -8.24
C PRO A 137 -9.04 -16.44 -8.41
N MET A 138 -7.72 -16.25 -8.35
CA MET A 138 -7.08 -14.95 -8.53
C MET A 138 -7.45 -14.29 -9.86
N GLU A 139 -7.57 -15.07 -10.94
CA GLU A 139 -8.04 -14.59 -12.25
C GLU A 139 -9.41 -13.90 -12.19
N ILE A 140 -10.24 -14.25 -11.19
CA ILE A 140 -11.55 -13.64 -10.96
C ILE A 140 -11.44 -12.52 -9.93
N SER A 141 -10.82 -12.73 -8.77
CA SER A 141 -10.70 -11.69 -7.73
C SER A 141 -9.92 -10.47 -8.19
N ASN A 142 -9.00 -10.65 -9.13
CA ASN A 142 -8.16 -9.58 -9.65
C ASN A 142 -8.55 -9.22 -11.10
N ASN A 143 -9.71 -9.68 -11.57
CA ASN A 143 -10.08 -9.45 -12.95
C ASN A 143 -10.33 -7.95 -13.22
N PRO A 144 -9.62 -7.31 -14.17
CA PRO A 144 -9.81 -5.89 -14.50
C PRO A 144 -11.26 -5.51 -14.81
N GLU A 145 -11.96 -6.40 -15.54
CA GLU A 145 -13.35 -6.21 -15.94
C GLU A 145 -14.25 -6.15 -14.70
N VAL A 146 -14.10 -7.12 -13.78
CA VAL A 146 -14.90 -7.21 -12.56
C VAL A 146 -14.60 -6.03 -11.64
N ILE A 147 -13.32 -5.71 -11.40
CA ILE A 147 -12.88 -4.59 -10.57
C ILE A 147 -13.51 -3.28 -11.04
N ARG A 148 -13.47 -3.02 -12.35
CA ARG A 148 -14.05 -1.81 -12.94
C ARG A 148 -15.58 -1.82 -12.88
N ARG A 149 -16.22 -2.96 -13.13
CA ARG A 149 -17.69 -3.09 -13.12
C ARG A 149 -18.29 -2.82 -11.73
N ILE A 150 -17.65 -3.31 -10.68
CA ILE A 150 -18.12 -3.11 -9.30
C ILE A 150 -17.69 -1.77 -8.72
N GLY A 151 -16.64 -1.15 -9.29
CA GLY A 151 -16.15 0.18 -8.92
C GLY A 151 -15.52 0.20 -7.53
N LEU A 152 -14.30 -0.32 -7.39
CA LEU A 152 -13.64 -0.43 -6.08
C LEU A 152 -13.01 0.86 -5.57
N ILE A 153 -13.01 1.01 -4.24
CA ILE A 153 -12.07 1.89 -3.53
C ILE A 153 -10.87 1.03 -3.16
N THR A 154 -9.72 1.27 -3.78
CA THR A 154 -8.52 0.43 -3.64
C THR A 154 -7.44 1.16 -2.85
N MET A 155 -6.85 0.48 -1.88
CA MET A 155 -5.82 1.05 -1.00
C MET A 155 -4.59 0.15 -0.99
N ASN A 156 -3.49 0.66 -1.54
CA ASN A 156 -2.22 -0.07 -1.65
C ASN A 156 -1.08 0.66 -0.96
N THR A 157 -0.10 -0.09 -0.46
CA THR A 157 1.08 0.48 0.20
C THR A 157 2.15 0.82 -0.83
N ALA A 158 2.67 2.05 -0.79
CA ALA A 158 3.84 2.44 -1.58
C ALA A 158 5.14 2.14 -0.81
N LEU A 159 6.18 1.71 -1.51
CA LEU A 159 7.56 1.73 -0.99
C LEU A 159 8.10 3.16 -1.02
N GLU A 160 7.90 3.83 -2.16
CA GLU A 160 8.15 5.26 -2.37
C GLU A 160 7.25 5.78 -3.49
N ALA A 161 7.02 7.09 -3.52
CA ALA A 161 6.33 7.79 -4.57
C ALA A 161 7.09 9.06 -4.96
N ASP A 162 7.01 9.48 -6.21
CA ASP A 162 7.60 10.75 -6.62
C ASP A 162 6.60 11.90 -6.52
N ILE A 163 7.13 13.12 -6.65
CA ILE A 163 6.33 14.34 -6.65
C ILE A 163 5.32 14.37 -7.82
N TYR A 164 5.47 13.57 -8.86
CA TYR A 164 4.50 13.50 -9.96
C TYR A 164 3.42 12.45 -9.73
N GLY A 165 3.53 11.65 -8.67
CA GLY A 165 2.58 10.62 -8.30
C GLY A 165 2.78 9.31 -9.05
N ASN A 166 3.98 9.03 -9.54
CA ASN A 166 4.37 7.65 -9.84
C ASN A 166 4.76 6.94 -8.55
N VAL A 167 4.54 5.64 -8.50
CA VAL A 167 4.74 4.80 -7.31
C VAL A 167 5.63 3.61 -7.62
N ASN A 168 6.54 3.34 -6.70
CA ASN A 168 7.32 2.12 -6.57
C ASN A 168 6.73 1.29 -5.42
N SER A 169 6.44 0.02 -5.69
CA SER A 169 5.91 -0.94 -4.73
C SER A 169 6.87 -2.11 -4.47
N THR A 170 8.00 -2.16 -5.20
CA THR A 170 8.76 -3.42 -5.35
C THR A 170 10.26 -3.30 -5.11
N HIS A 171 10.93 -2.28 -5.65
CA HIS A 171 12.40 -2.26 -5.71
C HIS A 171 12.99 -1.20 -4.78
N VAL A 172 13.67 -1.63 -3.72
CA VAL A 172 14.52 -0.71 -2.94
C VAL A 172 15.70 -0.30 -3.81
N LEU A 173 15.94 1.02 -3.92
CA LEU A 173 17.05 1.59 -4.71
C LEU A 173 17.04 1.08 -6.16
N GLY A 174 15.85 0.94 -6.74
CA GLY A 174 15.64 0.55 -8.15
C GLY A 174 16.05 -0.87 -8.53
N SER A 175 16.58 -1.67 -7.60
CA SER A 175 17.24 -2.94 -7.94
C SER A 175 17.01 -4.07 -6.94
N ALA A 176 16.83 -3.78 -5.65
CA ALA A 176 16.62 -4.79 -4.63
C ALA A 176 15.12 -5.12 -4.47
N MET A 177 14.70 -6.26 -5.00
CA MET A 177 13.32 -6.75 -4.88
C MET A 177 12.92 -6.96 -3.42
N MET A 178 11.74 -6.44 -3.06
CA MET A 178 11.09 -6.67 -1.77
C MET A 178 10.25 -7.95 -1.80
N ASN A 179 9.07 -7.87 -2.43
CA ASN A 179 8.13 -8.99 -2.55
C ASN A 179 7.77 -9.23 -4.02
N GLY A 180 7.15 -8.23 -4.65
CA GLY A 180 6.64 -8.26 -6.02
C GLY A 180 5.44 -7.33 -6.17
N VAL A 181 5.05 -7.01 -7.41
CA VAL A 181 3.95 -6.07 -7.68
C VAL A 181 2.59 -6.62 -7.19
N GLY A 182 2.42 -7.94 -7.21
CA GLY A 182 1.16 -8.61 -6.82
C GLY A 182 -0.04 -8.07 -7.62
N GLY A 183 -1.22 -8.10 -7.02
CA GLY A 183 -2.42 -7.51 -7.64
C GLY A 183 -2.52 -5.99 -7.60
N SER A 184 -1.53 -5.28 -7.05
CA SER A 184 -1.63 -3.81 -6.89
C SER A 184 -1.86 -3.10 -8.24
N GLY A 185 -1.28 -3.62 -9.32
CA GLY A 185 -1.51 -3.14 -10.69
C GLY A 185 -2.94 -3.41 -11.19
N ASP A 186 -3.45 -4.62 -10.94
CA ASP A 186 -4.80 -5.05 -11.33
C ASP A 186 -5.86 -4.13 -10.71
N PHE A 187 -5.74 -3.88 -9.41
CA PHE A 187 -6.66 -3.04 -8.65
C PHE A 187 -6.50 -1.57 -9.01
N THR A 188 -5.28 -1.02 -8.92
CA THR A 188 -5.04 0.42 -9.11
C THR A 188 -5.52 0.91 -10.46
N ARG A 189 -5.22 0.18 -11.54
CA ARG A 189 -5.57 0.62 -12.91
C ARG A 189 -7.08 0.63 -13.17
N ASN A 190 -7.84 -0.20 -12.46
CA ASN A 190 -9.26 -0.45 -12.76
C ASN A 190 -10.21 0.05 -11.65
N ALA A 191 -9.67 0.62 -10.58
CA ALA A 191 -10.42 1.15 -9.45
C ALA A 191 -11.36 2.30 -9.84
N TYR A 192 -12.41 2.49 -9.03
CA TYR A 192 -13.18 3.73 -9.03
C TYR A 192 -12.39 4.86 -8.36
N VAL A 193 -11.78 4.56 -7.21
CA VAL A 193 -10.79 5.42 -6.55
C VAL A 193 -9.54 4.61 -6.22
N SER A 194 -8.40 4.99 -6.80
CA SER A 194 -7.09 4.38 -6.54
C SER A 194 -6.25 5.20 -5.56
N MET A 195 -5.93 4.60 -4.41
CA MET A 195 -5.16 5.23 -3.35
C MET A 195 -3.86 4.49 -3.10
N PHE A 196 -2.77 5.24 -2.94
CA PHE A 196 -1.53 4.76 -2.38
C PHE A 196 -1.21 5.46 -1.07
N MET A 197 -0.68 4.68 -0.14
CA MET A 197 -0.36 5.13 1.21
C MET A 197 1.02 4.69 1.65
N ALA A 198 1.72 5.57 2.35
CA ALA A 198 2.99 5.26 3.01
C ALA A 198 3.22 6.24 4.17
N PRO A 199 3.82 5.80 5.28
CA PRO A 199 4.46 6.74 6.20
C PRO A 199 5.45 7.60 5.41
N SER A 200 5.46 8.92 5.65
CA SER A 200 6.24 9.86 4.83
C SER A 200 7.76 9.69 4.98
N ILE A 201 8.20 8.99 6.03
CA ILE A 201 9.60 8.62 6.30
C ILE A 201 9.74 7.17 6.76
N ALA A 202 10.92 6.60 6.52
CA ALA A 202 11.33 5.30 7.02
C ALA A 202 12.71 5.36 7.72
N LYS A 203 13.05 4.28 8.44
CA LYS A 203 14.35 4.10 9.13
C LYS A 203 14.74 5.27 10.04
N GLY A 204 13.77 5.77 10.82
CA GLY A 204 14.00 6.86 11.77
C GLY A 204 14.26 8.21 11.12
N GLY A 205 13.63 8.50 9.98
CA GLY A 205 13.81 9.74 9.24
C GLY A 205 14.96 9.70 8.23
N LYS A 206 15.75 8.61 8.19
CA LYS A 206 16.88 8.46 7.25
C LYS A 206 16.44 8.35 5.78
N ILE A 207 15.22 7.92 5.52
CA ILE A 207 14.67 7.70 4.17
C ILE A 207 13.35 8.46 4.06
N SER A 208 13.17 9.20 2.97
CA SER A 208 11.86 9.78 2.59
C SER A 208 11.09 8.78 1.74
N ALA A 209 9.78 8.65 1.98
CA ALA A 209 8.89 7.90 1.09
C ALA A 209 8.46 8.74 -0.13
N PHE A 210 8.63 10.07 -0.07
CA PHE A 210 8.36 10.98 -1.20
C PHE A 210 9.67 11.51 -1.76
N VAL A 211 9.93 11.26 -3.05
CA VAL A 211 11.24 11.51 -3.69
C VAL A 211 11.09 12.39 -4.94
N PRO A 212 12.19 12.98 -5.46
CA PRO A 212 12.17 13.71 -6.71
C PRO A 212 11.69 12.87 -7.91
N MET A 213 12.19 11.65 -8.04
CA MET A 213 11.79 10.65 -9.03
C MET A 213 11.90 9.28 -8.38
N VAL A 214 10.93 8.38 -8.59
CA VAL A 214 11.02 7.03 -8.06
C VAL A 214 12.15 6.27 -8.73
N SER A 215 12.83 5.40 -7.98
CA SER A 215 13.92 4.58 -8.50
C SER A 215 13.44 3.41 -9.37
N HIS A 216 12.16 3.07 -9.28
CA HIS A 216 11.45 2.09 -10.10
C HIS A 216 9.98 2.48 -10.22
N VAL A 217 9.34 2.24 -11.36
CA VAL A 217 7.92 2.58 -11.58
C VAL A 217 7.10 1.31 -11.71
N ASP A 218 6.27 1.02 -10.70
CA ASP A 218 5.23 -0.02 -10.79
C ASP A 218 3.89 0.57 -11.24
N HIS A 219 3.57 1.79 -10.77
CA HIS A 219 2.33 2.49 -11.09
C HIS A 219 2.63 3.92 -11.53
N ASN A 220 2.13 4.29 -12.71
CA ASN A 220 2.33 5.62 -13.26
C ASN A 220 1.26 6.61 -12.79
N GLU A 221 1.54 7.91 -13.01
CA GLU A 221 0.66 9.01 -12.60
C GLU A 221 -0.79 8.88 -13.12
N HIS A 222 -0.98 8.29 -14.31
CA HIS A 222 -2.31 8.08 -14.90
C HIS A 222 -3.18 7.10 -14.10
N SER A 223 -2.57 6.22 -13.31
CA SER A 223 -3.25 5.17 -12.55
C SER A 223 -3.45 5.56 -11.09
N VAL A 224 -2.64 6.48 -10.57
CA VAL A 224 -2.64 6.90 -9.16
C VAL A 224 -3.46 8.17 -9.00
N GLN A 225 -4.56 8.09 -8.25
CA GLN A 225 -5.48 9.21 -8.06
C GLN A 225 -5.30 9.91 -6.71
N ILE A 226 -5.02 9.16 -5.64
CA ILE A 226 -4.88 9.69 -4.28
C ILE A 226 -3.57 9.21 -3.67
N MET A 227 -2.82 10.11 -3.05
CA MET A 227 -1.65 9.78 -2.23
C MET A 227 -1.89 10.17 -0.78
N VAL A 228 -1.52 9.31 0.16
CA VAL A 228 -1.75 9.53 1.60
C VAL A 228 -0.49 9.23 2.41
N SER A 229 -0.24 10.09 3.40
CA SER A 229 0.74 9.84 4.47
C SER A 229 0.14 10.29 5.80
N GLU A 230 0.88 10.12 6.89
CA GLU A 230 0.49 10.66 8.20
C GLU A 230 0.54 12.19 8.27
N GLN A 231 1.07 12.86 7.24
CA GLN A 231 1.08 14.32 7.11
C GLN A 231 -0.22 14.87 6.49
N GLY A 232 -0.94 14.03 5.74
CA GLY A 232 -2.11 14.44 4.99
C GLY A 232 -2.36 13.63 3.72
N LEU A 233 -3.31 14.11 2.92
CA LEU A 233 -3.81 13.48 1.69
C LEU A 233 -3.73 14.46 0.52
N ALA A 234 -3.25 13.97 -0.63
CA ALA A 234 -3.20 14.67 -1.90
C ALA A 234 -4.16 14.01 -2.91
N ASP A 235 -5.20 14.73 -3.30
CA ASP A 235 -6.12 14.34 -4.38
C ASP A 235 -5.59 14.85 -5.74
N LEU A 236 -5.12 13.90 -6.56
CA LEU A 236 -4.41 14.17 -7.82
C LEU A 236 -5.35 14.18 -9.03
N ARG A 237 -6.65 13.93 -8.83
CA ARG A 237 -7.62 13.88 -9.92
C ARG A 237 -7.68 15.24 -10.64
N ALA A 238 -7.60 15.17 -11.97
CA ALA A 238 -7.61 16.32 -12.86
C ALA A 238 -6.55 17.39 -12.50
N LYS A 239 -5.35 16.95 -12.12
CA LYS A 239 -4.20 17.82 -11.85
C LYS A 239 -3.09 17.57 -12.87
N THR A 240 -2.48 18.63 -13.36
CA THR A 240 -1.27 18.54 -14.19
C THR A 240 -0.08 18.06 -13.35
N PRO A 241 1.01 17.51 -13.94
CA PRO A 241 2.17 17.07 -13.16
C PRO A 241 2.71 18.14 -12.20
N LYS A 242 2.77 19.41 -12.61
CA LYS A 242 3.16 20.52 -11.73
C LYS A 242 2.22 20.76 -10.55
N GLN A 243 0.92 20.60 -10.76
CA GLN A 243 -0.08 20.70 -9.69
C GLN A 243 0.01 19.51 -8.73
N ARG A 244 0.23 18.30 -9.26
CA ARG A 244 0.50 17.08 -8.48
C ARG A 244 1.73 17.26 -7.59
N ALA A 245 2.84 17.74 -8.16
CA ALA A 245 4.07 18.04 -7.43
C ALA A 245 3.86 18.96 -6.24
N LYS A 246 3.25 20.13 -6.47
CA LYS A 246 2.94 21.07 -5.39
C LYS A 246 2.08 20.42 -4.31
N LEU A 247 1.02 19.71 -4.70
CA LEU A 247 0.09 19.10 -3.75
C LEU A 247 0.71 17.95 -2.93
N ILE A 248 1.48 17.05 -3.57
CA ILE A 248 2.17 15.95 -2.89
C ILE A 248 3.21 16.49 -1.91
N ILE A 249 4.01 17.46 -2.33
CA ILE A 249 4.99 18.13 -1.46
C ILE A 249 4.27 18.79 -0.28
N ASP A 250 3.17 19.48 -0.53
CA ASP A 250 2.46 20.23 0.49
C ASP A 250 1.67 19.38 1.48
N LYS A 251 1.12 18.24 1.04
CA LYS A 251 0.20 17.43 1.85
C LYS A 251 0.80 16.13 2.36
N CYS A 252 1.79 15.57 1.68
CA CYS A 252 2.26 14.22 2.00
C CYS A 252 3.73 14.13 2.39
N ALA A 253 4.58 15.05 1.92
CA ALA A 253 6.00 15.02 2.28
C ALA A 253 6.22 15.39 3.76
N HIS A 254 7.12 14.65 4.42
CA HIS A 254 7.53 14.95 5.79
C HIS A 254 8.18 16.33 5.89
N PRO A 255 8.00 17.09 6.99
CA PRO A 255 8.64 18.39 7.18
C PRO A 255 10.16 18.40 6.94
N MET A 256 10.87 17.32 7.30
CA MET A 256 12.31 17.16 7.07
C MET A 256 12.72 17.18 5.59
N TYR A 257 11.84 16.75 4.69
CA TYR A 257 12.15 16.58 3.27
C TYR A 257 11.39 17.57 2.38
N LYS A 258 10.39 18.25 2.94
CA LYS A 258 9.47 19.12 2.20
C LYS A 258 10.18 20.25 1.47
N ASP A 259 11.07 20.97 2.16
CA ASP A 259 11.77 22.09 1.54
C ASP A 259 12.82 21.62 0.51
N LEU A 260 13.49 20.50 0.75
CA LEU A 260 14.36 19.86 -0.23
C LEU A 260 13.62 19.46 -1.53
N LEU A 261 12.38 18.96 -1.42
CA LEU A 261 11.56 18.67 -2.61
C LEU A 261 11.11 19.95 -3.33
N LYS A 262 10.77 21.01 -2.60
CA LYS A 262 10.42 22.31 -3.21
C LYS A 262 11.62 22.88 -3.97
N GLU A 263 12.80 22.83 -3.39
CA GLU A 263 14.05 23.28 -4.01
C GLU A 263 14.35 22.48 -5.28
N TYR A 264 14.26 21.14 -5.21
CA TYR A 264 14.40 20.29 -6.40
C TYR A 264 13.40 20.68 -7.48
N PHE A 265 12.12 20.82 -7.14
CA PHE A 265 11.06 21.13 -8.09
C PHE A 265 11.27 22.50 -8.75
N GLN A 266 11.56 23.55 -7.96
CA GLN A 266 11.84 24.89 -8.48
C GLN A 266 13.09 24.93 -9.36
N HIS A 267 14.12 24.18 -9.00
CA HIS A 267 15.32 24.01 -9.84
C HIS A 267 14.98 23.31 -11.15
N ALA A 268 14.29 22.17 -11.09
CA ALA A 268 13.86 21.41 -12.26
C ALA A 268 12.99 22.25 -13.20
N GLU A 269 12.10 23.11 -12.68
CA GLU A 269 11.30 24.02 -13.51
C GLU A 269 12.14 24.98 -14.36
N ARG A 270 13.34 25.36 -13.89
CA ARG A 270 14.25 26.27 -14.58
C ARG A 270 15.15 25.56 -15.60
N VAL A 271 15.59 24.34 -15.31
CA VAL A 271 16.62 23.64 -16.10
C VAL A 271 16.08 22.54 -17.02
N THR A 272 14.82 22.14 -16.86
CA THR A 272 14.26 21.03 -17.64
C THR A 272 14.20 21.35 -19.13
N PHE A 273 14.38 20.33 -19.97
CA PHE A 273 14.19 20.45 -21.42
C PHE A 273 12.71 20.61 -21.78
N GLY A 274 11.83 19.84 -21.13
CA GLY A 274 10.39 19.83 -21.38
C GLY A 274 9.60 20.26 -20.14
N HIS A 275 8.78 21.29 -20.26
CA HIS A 275 8.14 21.90 -19.09
C HIS A 275 6.89 21.18 -18.57
N HIS A 276 6.39 20.13 -19.25
CA HIS A 276 5.19 19.43 -18.78
C HIS A 276 5.43 18.70 -17.45
N THR A 277 6.53 17.96 -17.35
CA THR A 277 6.95 17.20 -16.16
C THR A 277 8.42 17.53 -15.84
N PRO A 278 8.67 18.61 -15.08
CA PRO A 278 10.01 19.12 -14.87
C PRO A 278 10.95 18.14 -14.13
N HIS A 279 12.02 17.73 -14.78
CA HIS A 279 13.12 17.02 -14.11
C HIS A 279 14.47 17.64 -14.47
N ASP A 280 15.37 17.65 -13.48
CA ASP A 280 16.81 17.64 -13.72
C ASP A 280 17.30 16.20 -13.66
N LEU A 281 17.64 15.62 -14.81
CA LEU A 281 18.08 14.23 -14.92
C LEU A 281 19.38 13.96 -14.15
N LYS A 282 20.22 14.98 -13.94
CA LYS A 282 21.46 14.82 -13.16
C LYS A 282 21.20 14.61 -11.68
N GLN A 283 20.04 15.08 -11.19
CA GLN A 283 19.73 15.11 -9.75
C GLN A 283 18.52 14.24 -9.37
N ALA A 284 17.76 13.73 -10.34
CA ALA A 284 16.50 13.03 -10.11
C ALA A 284 16.60 11.83 -9.16
N LEU A 285 17.72 11.11 -9.18
CA LEU A 285 18.00 9.96 -8.30
C LEU A 285 19.05 10.26 -7.22
N SER A 286 19.41 11.52 -7.00
CA SER A 286 20.50 11.91 -6.09
C SER A 286 20.23 11.50 -4.64
N TRP A 287 18.96 11.41 -4.22
CA TRP A 287 18.60 10.97 -2.87
C TRP A 287 18.88 9.48 -2.66
N HIS A 288 18.60 8.65 -3.66
CA HIS A 288 18.90 7.22 -3.65
C HIS A 288 20.41 6.97 -3.62
N ILE A 289 21.17 7.71 -4.42
CA ILE A 289 22.64 7.68 -4.42
C ILE A 289 23.17 8.08 -3.03
N ARG A 290 22.68 9.20 -2.48
CA ARG A 290 23.08 9.66 -1.13
C ARG A 290 22.76 8.62 -0.05
N LEU A 291 21.62 7.94 -0.13
CA LEU A 291 21.27 6.87 0.78
C LEU A 291 22.26 5.70 0.72
N GLN A 292 22.74 5.33 -0.47
CA GLN A 292 23.77 4.30 -0.65
C GLN A 292 25.12 4.73 -0.07
N GLU A 293 25.53 5.98 -0.32
CA GLU A 293 26.85 6.51 0.07
C GLU A 293 26.94 6.85 1.56
N THR A 294 25.86 7.37 2.14
CA THR A 294 25.87 7.97 3.49
C THR A 294 24.93 7.27 4.47
N GLY A 295 24.07 6.36 4.01
CA GLY A 295 23.03 5.76 4.85
C GLY A 295 21.83 6.67 5.14
N SER A 296 21.74 7.85 4.51
CA SER A 296 20.55 8.71 4.57
C SER A 296 20.27 9.46 3.26
N MET A 297 18.99 9.69 2.97
CA MET A 297 18.56 10.63 1.93
C MET A 297 18.70 12.09 2.36
N HIS A 298 18.79 12.40 3.65
CA HIS A 298 18.90 13.79 4.11
C HIS A 298 20.37 14.25 4.07
N PRO A 299 20.68 15.42 3.48
CA PRO A 299 22.07 15.89 3.34
C PRO A 299 22.76 16.15 4.69
N ASP A 300 22.02 16.63 5.69
CA ASP A 300 22.60 16.97 7.01
C ASP A 300 22.79 15.76 7.93
N HIS A 301 22.40 14.56 7.51
CA HIS A 301 22.60 13.39 8.35
C HIS A 301 24.04 12.88 8.21
N GLN A 302 24.93 13.43 9.03
CA GLN A 302 26.29 12.92 9.15
C GLN A 302 26.25 11.55 9.84
N THR A 303 26.86 10.55 9.20
CA THR A 303 27.14 9.25 9.81
C THR A 303 28.05 9.45 11.01
N THR A 304 27.59 9.05 12.20
CA THR A 304 28.55 8.79 13.26
C THR A 304 29.34 7.53 12.87
N SER A 305 30.64 7.47 13.15
CA SER A 305 31.51 6.35 12.73
C SER A 305 31.01 4.95 13.15
N LYS A 306 30.12 4.88 14.14
CA LYS A 306 29.45 3.65 14.60
C LYS A 306 28.37 3.14 13.64
N ASP A 307 27.70 4.02 12.90
CA ASP A 307 26.61 3.65 11.99
C ASP A 307 27.15 2.95 10.73
N THR A 308 28.34 3.34 10.26
CA THR A 308 29.00 2.76 9.08
C THR A 308 29.48 1.33 9.34
N GLU A 309 30.05 1.06 10.52
CA GLU A 309 30.45 -0.30 10.94
C GLU A 309 29.24 -1.23 11.14
N GLN A 310 28.12 -0.71 11.67
CA GLN A 310 26.90 -1.51 11.83
C GLN A 310 26.17 -1.77 10.51
N ALA A 311 26.20 -0.82 9.57
CA ALA A 311 25.64 -0.99 8.24
C ALA A 311 26.41 -2.07 7.45
N ALA A 312 27.75 -2.04 7.49
CA ALA A 312 28.60 -3.05 6.85
C ALA A 312 28.36 -4.46 7.43
N ARG A 313 28.24 -4.60 8.76
CA ARG A 313 27.99 -5.90 9.41
C ARG A 313 26.59 -6.46 9.16
N LYS A 314 25.56 -5.62 8.97
CA LYS A 314 24.19 -6.08 8.68
C LYS A 314 24.03 -6.57 7.25
N ILE A 315 24.75 -5.99 6.29
CA ILE A 315 24.72 -6.46 4.89
C ILE A 315 25.30 -7.88 4.80
N ASP A 316 26.41 -8.16 5.50
CA ASP A 316 27.01 -9.50 5.55
C ASP A 316 26.14 -10.55 6.27
N GLN A 317 25.50 -10.19 7.39
CA GLN A 317 24.68 -11.14 8.14
C GLN A 317 23.37 -11.52 7.44
N THR A 318 22.82 -10.62 6.62
CA THR A 318 21.60 -10.90 5.84
C THR A 318 21.88 -11.81 4.64
N ALA A 319 23.12 -11.82 4.14
CA ALA A 319 23.59 -12.77 3.12
C ALA A 319 23.88 -14.17 3.72
N ALA A 320 24.25 -14.25 4.99
CA ALA A 320 24.60 -15.51 5.66
C ALA A 320 23.41 -16.30 6.24
N THR A 321 22.23 -15.70 6.44
CA THR A 321 21.04 -16.36 7.01
C THR A 321 20.00 -16.84 5.98
N LYS A 322 20.34 -16.84 4.69
CA LYS A 322 19.55 -17.48 3.62
C LYS A 322 20.32 -18.60 2.92
N LYS A 323 20.92 -19.49 3.71
CA LYS A 323 21.24 -20.86 3.30
C LYS A 323 20.45 -21.83 4.16
#